data_AF-A0A3D4V1V0-F1
#
_entry.id   AF-A0A3D4V1V0-F1
#
_cell.length_a   1.000
_cell.length_b   1.000
_cell.length_c   1.000
_cell.angle_alpha   90.00
_cell.angle_beta   90.00
_cell.angle_gamma   90.00
#
_symmetry.space_group_name_H-M   'P 1'
#
loop_
_entity.id
_entity.type
_entity.pdbx_description
1 polymer ?
#
loop_
_entity_poly.entity_id
_entity_poly.type
_entity_poly.pdbx_seq_one_letter_code
_entity_poly.pdbx_strand_id
1 'polypeptide(L)'
;MIASLLTPEFLSLIGGSLTGFVFKYLTETREMRREQFEMFMQNKQADREDQDAAIKRVGQEAGKIVRRTIVVAVLFGTIIAPFVLPFFGIPTVVEIKTTTEPFLGIFGGGQYVQFHNVYGYLFTEENRQILLSIVGFYFGSATARK
;
A
#
# COMPACT_ATOMS: atom_id res chain seq x y z
N MET A 1 3.11 -60.97 -25.42
CA MET A 1 2.00 -60.09 -24.98
C MET A 1 2.40 -58.63 -24.74
N ILE A 2 3.69 -58.27 -24.74
CA ILE A 2 4.13 -56.86 -24.62
C ILE A 2 4.34 -56.19 -25.99
N ALA A 3 4.66 -56.97 -27.02
CA ALA A 3 4.91 -56.45 -28.37
C ALA A 3 3.67 -55.87 -29.08
N SER A 4 2.45 -56.26 -28.67
CA SER A 4 1.20 -55.70 -29.21
C SER A 4 0.81 -54.35 -28.60
N LEU A 5 1.47 -53.93 -27.51
CA LEU A 5 1.27 -52.61 -26.88
C LEU A 5 2.15 -51.52 -27.51
N LEU A 6 3.14 -51.92 -28.31
CA LEU A 6 4.08 -51.05 -29.02
C LEU A 6 3.77 -50.98 -30.53
N THR A 7 2.52 -51.23 -30.93
CA THR A 7 2.12 -51.04 -32.33
C THR A 7 2.02 -49.54 -32.64
N PRO A 8 2.54 -49.06 -33.79
CA PRO A 8 2.46 -47.66 -34.20
C PRO A 8 1.02 -47.11 -34.22
N GLU A 9 0.02 -47.96 -34.50
CA GLU A 9 -1.39 -47.56 -34.50
C GLU A 9 -1.93 -47.32 -33.07
N PHE A 10 -1.53 -48.12 -32.09
CA PHE A 10 -1.95 -47.93 -30.69
C PHE A 10 -1.24 -46.74 -30.05
N LEU A 11 0.05 -46.55 -30.36
CA LEU A 11 0.83 -45.40 -29.89
C LEU A 11 0.34 -44.08 -30.49
N SER A 12 -0.12 -44.08 -31.75
CA SER A 12 -0.73 -42.90 -32.38
C SER A 12 -2.14 -42.62 -31.88
N LEU A 13 -2.93 -43.65 -31.54
CA LEU A 13 -4.24 -43.50 -30.90
C LEU A 13 -4.13 -42.92 -29.48
N ILE A 14 -3.19 -43.44 -28.67
CA ILE A 14 -2.89 -42.89 -27.34
C ILE A 14 -2.27 -41.50 -27.45
N GLY A 15 -1.33 -41.30 -28.38
CA GLY A 15 -0.70 -40.00 -28.63
C GLY A 15 -1.72 -38.93 -29.05
N GLY A 16 -2.67 -39.29 -29.92
CA GLY A 16 -3.73 -38.38 -30.37
C GLY A 16 -4.75 -38.05 -29.28
N SER A 17 -5.16 -39.04 -28.48
CA SER A 17 -6.10 -38.82 -27.37
C SER A 17 -5.49 -38.02 -26.21
N LEU A 18 -4.22 -38.25 -25.85
CA LEU A 18 -3.50 -37.44 -24.87
C LEU A 18 -3.28 -36.01 -25.37
N THR A 19 -2.93 -35.84 -26.65
CA THR A 19 -2.75 -34.52 -27.25
C THR A 19 -4.07 -33.74 -27.26
N GLY A 20 -5.18 -34.37 -27.66
CA GLY A 20 -6.51 -33.76 -27.61
C GLY A 20 -6.94 -33.37 -26.19
N PHE A 21 -6.63 -34.21 -25.20
CA PHE A 21 -6.88 -33.90 -23.79
C PHE A 21 -6.08 -32.68 -23.31
N VAL A 22 -4.80 -32.56 -23.68
CA VAL A 22 -3.95 -31.40 -23.34
C VAL A 22 -4.50 -30.12 -23.97
N PHE A 23 -4.87 -30.16 -25.25
CA PHE A 23 -5.48 -29.00 -25.91
C PHE A 23 -6.83 -28.62 -25.29
N LYS A 24 -7.65 -29.60 -24.91
CA LYS A 24 -8.91 -29.36 -24.20
C LYS A 24 -8.67 -28.71 -22.82
N TYR A 25 -7.72 -29.23 -22.05
CA TYR A 25 -7.36 -28.65 -20.76
C TYR A 25 -6.84 -27.20 -20.87
N LEU A 26 -6.02 -26.92 -21.90
CA LEU A 26 -5.52 -25.58 -22.17
C LEU A 26 -6.63 -24.62 -22.62
N THR A 27 -7.59 -25.09 -23.41
CA THR A 27 -8.74 -24.28 -23.86
C THR A 27 -9.68 -23.99 -22.70
N GLU A 28 -10.04 -24.99 -21.91
CA GLU A 28 -10.86 -24.85 -20.70
C GLU A 28 -10.22 -23.88 -19.67
N THR A 29 -8.90 -23.99 -19.47
CA THR A 29 -8.16 -23.04 -18.60
C THR A 29 -8.19 -21.61 -19.14
N ARG A 30 -8.15 -21.42 -20.46
CA ARG A 30 -8.23 -20.09 -21.09
C ARG A 30 -9.63 -19.51 -20.99
N GLU A 31 -10.66 -20.33 -21.18
CA GLU A 31 -12.06 -19.95 -21.03
C GLU A 31 -12.36 -19.51 -19.59
N MET A 32 -11.93 -20.28 -18.59
CA MET A 32 -12.08 -19.91 -17.18
C MET A 32 -11.39 -18.58 -16.83
N ARG A 33 -10.17 -18.33 -17.34
CA ARG A 33 -9.48 -17.04 -17.14
C ARG A 33 -10.21 -15.87 -17.79
N ARG A 34 -10.79 -16.11 -18.97
CA ARG A 34 -11.61 -15.11 -19.67
C ARG A 34 -12.86 -14.79 -18.88
N GLU A 35 -13.57 -15.79 -18.37
CA GLU A 35 -14.76 -15.61 -17.53
C GLU A 35 -14.41 -14.85 -16.23
N GLN A 36 -13.31 -15.19 -15.57
CA GLN A 36 -12.83 -14.45 -14.40
C GLN A 36 -12.51 -12.99 -14.72
N PHE A 37 -11.89 -12.73 -15.88
CA PHE A 37 -11.62 -11.37 -16.34
C PHE A 37 -12.92 -10.62 -16.66
N GLU A 38 -13.88 -11.26 -17.31
CA GLU A 38 -15.19 -10.67 -17.61
C GLU A 38 -15.95 -10.34 -16.32
N MET A 39 -15.98 -11.25 -15.33
CA MET A 39 -16.56 -10.97 -14.01
C MET A 39 -15.83 -9.83 -13.28
N PHE A 40 -14.49 -9.78 -13.35
CA PHE A 40 -13.71 -8.68 -12.79
C PHE A 40 -14.08 -7.35 -13.45
N MET A 41 -14.19 -7.32 -14.78
CA MET A 41 -14.58 -6.12 -15.53
C MET A 41 -16.00 -5.69 -15.21
N GLN A 42 -16.95 -6.63 -15.08
CA GLN A 42 -18.32 -6.35 -14.66
C GLN A 42 -18.38 -5.76 -13.25
N ASN A 43 -17.67 -6.35 -12.29
CA ASN A 43 -17.58 -5.82 -10.93
C ASN A 43 -16.98 -4.40 -10.92
N LYS A 44 -15.93 -4.16 -11.72
CA LYS A 44 -15.35 -2.83 -11.88
C LYS A 44 -16.30 -1.82 -12.52
N GLN A 45 -17.18 -2.28 -13.40
CA GLN A 45 -18.19 -1.43 -14.02
C GLN A 45 -19.29 -1.06 -13.02
N ALA A 46 -19.78 -2.02 -12.22
CA ALA A 46 -20.71 -1.77 -11.12
C ALA A 46 -20.11 -0.79 -10.09
N ASP A 47 -18.85 -0.99 -9.68
CA ASP A 47 -18.14 -0.07 -8.79
C ASP A 47 -18.10 1.37 -9.34
N ARG A 48 -17.93 1.52 -10.66
CA ARG A 48 -17.89 2.84 -11.32
C ARG A 48 -19.28 3.49 -11.35
N GLU A 49 -20.31 2.71 -11.66
CA GLU A 49 -21.69 3.19 -11.67
C GLU A 49 -22.14 3.67 -10.28
N ASP A 50 -21.78 2.93 -9.23
CA ASP A 50 -22.03 3.31 -7.83
C ASP A 50 -21.28 4.60 -7.45
N GLN A 51 -20.02 4.72 -7.87
CA GLN A 51 -19.23 5.94 -7.66
C GLN A 51 -19.84 7.15 -8.39
N ASP A 52 -20.27 6.98 -9.64
CA ASP A 52 -20.90 8.03 -10.43
C ASP A 52 -22.27 8.44 -9.83
N ALA A 53 -23.04 7.46 -9.33
CA ALA A 53 -24.30 7.73 -8.62
C ALA A 53 -24.05 8.49 -7.31
N ALA A 54 -23.01 8.15 -6.55
CA ALA A 54 -22.62 8.86 -5.35
C ALA A 54 -22.19 10.31 -5.66
N ILE A 55 -21.42 10.50 -6.73
CA ILE A 55 -21.00 11.83 -7.19
C ILE A 55 -22.20 12.69 -7.60
N LYS A 56 -23.19 12.12 -8.30
CA LYS A 56 -24.42 12.82 -8.67
C LYS A 56 -25.24 13.28 -7.45
N ARG A 57 -25.22 12.51 -6.34
CA ARG A 57 -25.96 12.83 -5.11
C ARG A 57 -25.31 13.94 -4.28
N VAL A 58 -23.99 13.97 -4.20
CA VAL A 58 -23.26 14.88 -3.28
C VAL A 58 -22.68 16.09 -4.03
N GLY A 59 -22.55 16.02 -5.35
CA GLY A 59 -21.84 17.01 -6.17
C GLY A 59 -20.33 16.81 -6.08
N GLN A 60 -19.66 16.80 -7.24
CA GLN A 60 -18.19 16.66 -7.37
C GLN A 60 -17.44 17.65 -6.45
N GLU A 61 -17.97 18.87 -6.34
CA GLU A 61 -17.30 19.98 -5.65
C GLU A 61 -17.36 19.85 -4.13
N ALA A 62 -18.50 19.43 -3.57
CA ALA A 62 -18.65 19.28 -2.12
C ALA A 62 -17.75 18.16 -1.57
N GLY A 63 -17.72 17.00 -2.23
CA GLY A 63 -16.85 15.88 -1.83
C GLY A 63 -15.35 16.22 -1.92
N LYS A 64 -14.96 17.02 -2.92
CA LYS A 64 -13.58 17.51 -3.08
C LYS A 64 -13.17 18.48 -1.97
N ILE A 65 -14.06 19.39 -1.59
CA ILE A 65 -13.81 20.36 -0.51
C ILE A 65 -13.67 19.62 0.82
N VAL A 66 -14.61 18.74 1.16
CA VAL A 66 -14.57 17.97 2.42
C VAL A 66 -13.27 17.17 2.55
N ARG A 67 -12.85 16.49 1.48
CA ARG A 67 -11.59 15.73 1.49
C ARG A 67 -10.38 16.64 1.75
N ARG A 68 -10.34 17.82 1.13
CA ARG A 68 -9.26 18.80 1.33
C ARG A 68 -9.28 19.37 2.74
N THR A 69 -10.46 19.69 3.28
CA THR A 69 -10.61 20.22 4.64
C THR A 69 -10.19 19.19 5.68
N ILE A 70 -10.58 17.92 5.53
CA ILE A 70 -10.15 16.84 6.43
C ILE A 70 -8.62 16.68 6.37
N VAL A 71 -8.03 16.65 5.17
CA VAL A 71 -6.57 16.54 5.02
C VAL A 71 -5.85 17.72 5.68
N VAL A 72 -6.33 18.95 5.46
CA VAL A 72 -5.75 20.15 6.09
C VAL A 72 -5.90 20.11 7.61
N ALA A 73 -7.05 19.69 8.13
CA ALA A 73 -7.29 19.56 9.57
C ALA A 73 -6.39 18.49 10.22
N VAL A 74 -6.21 17.35 9.56
CA VAL A 74 -5.33 16.27 10.05
C VAL A 74 -3.87 16.71 9.98
N LEU A 75 -3.42 17.30 8.88
CA LEU A 75 -2.04 17.84 8.78
C LEU A 75 -1.79 18.93 9.81
N PHE A 76 -2.79 19.78 10.07
CA PHE A 76 -2.69 20.77 11.14
C PHE A 76 -2.57 20.11 12.51
N GLY A 77 -3.40 19.11 12.81
CA GLY A 77 -3.37 18.41 14.10
C GLY A 77 -2.11 17.57 14.35
N THR A 78 -1.58 16.89 13.32
CA THR A 78 -0.47 15.95 13.50
C THR A 78 0.90 16.58 13.30
N ILE A 79 1.01 17.58 12.41
CA ILE A 79 2.27 18.23 12.08
C ILE A 79 2.33 19.59 12.76
N ILE A 80 1.36 20.48 12.51
CA ILE A 80 1.44 21.88 12.97
C ILE A 80 1.25 21.99 14.49
N ALA A 81 0.35 21.23 15.09
CA ALA A 81 0.09 21.30 16.54
C ALA A 81 1.34 21.01 17.40
N PRO A 82 2.08 19.90 17.22
CA PRO A 82 3.31 19.67 18.01
C PRO A 82 4.43 20.70 17.75
N PHE A 83 4.37 21.46 16.64
CA PHE A 83 5.26 22.60 16.41
C PHE A 83 4.80 23.89 17.10
N VAL A 84 3.50 24.15 17.15
CA VAL A 84 2.94 25.41 17.64
C VAL A 84 2.69 25.38 19.15
N LEU A 85 2.23 24.25 19.70
CA LEU A 85 1.89 24.10 21.12
C LEU A 85 3.07 24.41 22.08
N PRO A 86 4.33 24.08 21.76
CA PRO A 86 5.48 24.50 22.57
C PRO A 86 5.65 26.03 22.69
N PHE A 87 5.25 26.82 21.69
CA PHE A 87 5.30 28.29 21.77
C PHE A 87 4.28 28.87 22.74
N PHE A 88 3.21 28.12 23.04
CA PHE A 88 2.19 28.48 24.04
C PHE A 88 2.49 27.88 25.42
N GLY A 89 3.69 27.30 25.62
CA GLY A 89 4.12 26.73 26.90
C GLY A 89 3.59 25.31 27.18
N ILE A 90 2.98 24.65 26.20
CA ILE A 90 2.53 23.25 26.31
C ILE A 90 3.67 22.35 25.81
N PRO A 91 4.28 21.50 26.66
CA PRO A 91 5.41 20.66 26.26
C PRO A 91 4.99 19.58 25.27
N THR A 92 5.86 19.28 24.31
CA THR A 92 5.72 18.11 23.41
C THR A 92 6.43 16.92 24.05
N VAL A 93 5.73 15.81 24.21
CA VAL A 93 6.27 14.57 24.78
C VAL A 93 6.97 13.79 23.67
N VAL A 94 8.24 13.46 23.86
CA VAL A 94 9.00 12.61 22.93
C VAL A 94 9.45 11.33 23.60
N GLU A 95 9.45 10.27 22.81
CA GLU A 95 9.98 8.96 23.21
C GLU A 95 11.48 8.90 22.89
N ILE A 96 12.32 8.78 23.91
CA ILE A 96 13.75 8.56 23.75
C ILE A 96 14.07 7.14 24.20
N LYS A 97 14.64 6.34 23.28
CA LYS A 97 15.16 5.02 23.58
C LYS A 97 16.59 5.16 24.03
N THR A 98 16.82 5.07 25.33
CA THR A 98 18.17 5.12 25.89
C THR A 98 18.66 3.70 26.11
N THR A 99 19.78 3.38 25.47
CA THR A 99 20.51 2.13 25.69
C THR A 99 21.56 2.42 26.76
N THR A 100 21.38 1.87 27.96
CA THR A 100 22.47 1.87 28.95
C THR A 100 23.42 0.74 28.62
N GLU A 101 24.67 1.08 28.37
CA GLU A 101 25.74 0.10 28.24
C GLU A 101 26.07 -0.50 29.62
N PRO A 102 26.22 -1.82 29.73
CA PRO A 102 26.57 -2.45 30.99
C PRO A 102 27.97 -2.04 31.42
N PHE A 103 28.13 -1.77 32.72
CA PHE A 103 29.45 -1.58 33.31
C PHE A 103 30.26 -2.89 33.13
N LEU A 104 31.31 -2.84 32.30
CA LEU A 104 32.15 -3.98 31.92
C LEU A 104 31.43 -5.14 31.17
N GLY A 105 30.20 -4.96 30.70
CA GLY A 105 29.49 -5.98 29.91
C GLY A 105 28.87 -7.14 30.72
N ILE A 106 28.93 -7.12 32.06
CA ILE A 106 28.57 -8.28 32.91
C ILE A 106 27.32 -8.00 33.76
N PHE A 107 27.00 -6.74 34.08
CA PHE A 107 25.84 -6.39 34.88
C PHE A 107 25.08 -5.20 34.30
N GLY A 108 23.78 -5.41 34.04
CA GLY A 108 22.81 -4.37 33.76
C GLY A 108 23.01 -3.67 32.42
N GLY A 109 22.32 -4.15 31.38
CA GLY A 109 22.17 -3.45 30.12
C GLY A 109 20.81 -3.77 29.54
N GLY A 110 20.09 -2.75 29.09
CA GLY A 110 18.73 -2.91 28.59
C GLY A 110 18.29 -1.65 27.86
N GLN A 111 17.41 -1.83 26.88
CA GLN A 111 16.71 -0.70 26.26
C GLN A 111 15.51 -0.37 27.12
N TYR A 112 15.47 0.87 27.59
CA TYR A 112 14.29 1.40 28.27
C TYR A 112 13.78 2.62 27.53
N VAL A 113 12.46 2.74 27.51
CA VAL A 113 11.75 3.83 26.87
C VAL A 113 11.55 4.93 27.91
N GLN A 114 12.17 6.10 27.71
CA GLN A 114 11.93 7.28 28.54
C GLN A 114 11.12 8.31 27.77
N PHE A 115 10.04 8.79 28.39
CA PHE A 115 9.26 9.91 27.89
C PHE A 115 9.86 11.19 28.44
N HIS A 116 10.41 12.02 27.57
CA HIS A 116 10.96 13.33 27.93
C HIS A 116 10.02 14.42 27.45
N ASN A 117 9.69 15.35 28.35
CA ASN A 117 8.93 16.55 28.00
C ASN A 117 9.90 17.58 27.44
N VAL A 118 9.84 17.82 26.13
CA VAL A 118 10.66 18.85 25.49
C VAL A 118 9.88 20.16 25.50
N TYR A 119 10.42 21.12 26.23
CA TYR A 119 9.92 22.50 26.27
C TYR A 119 10.64 23.29 25.16
N GLY A 120 10.09 23.28 23.94
CA GLY A 120 10.65 24.01 22.81
C GLY A 120 10.36 23.40 21.44
N TYR A 121 10.93 23.98 20.39
CA TYR A 121 10.79 23.51 19.01
C TYR A 121 11.49 22.16 18.82
N LEU A 122 10.71 21.10 18.61
CA LEU A 122 11.21 19.76 18.35
C LEU A 122 11.60 19.61 16.87
N PHE A 123 12.87 19.90 16.56
CA PHE A 123 13.44 19.68 15.23
C PHE A 123 14.14 18.33 15.13
N THR A 124 13.38 17.28 14.85
CA THR A 124 13.96 15.95 14.65
C THR A 124 14.32 15.72 13.19
N GLU A 125 15.17 14.73 12.92
CA GLU A 125 15.61 14.43 11.57
C GLU A 125 14.48 13.94 10.67
N GLU A 126 13.47 13.28 11.24
CA GLU A 126 12.27 12.81 10.57
C GLU A 126 11.45 13.99 10.03
N ASN A 127 11.33 15.07 10.80
CA ASN A 127 10.63 16.29 10.37
C ASN A 127 11.32 16.92 9.14
N ARG A 128 12.66 16.92 9.11
CA ARG A 128 13.45 17.38 7.97
C ARG A 128 13.24 16.48 6.74
N GLN A 129 13.23 15.17 6.92
CA GLN A 129 13.02 14.21 5.83
C GLN A 129 11.60 14.33 5.23
N ILE A 130 10.56 14.43 6.08
CA ILE A 130 9.18 14.63 5.64
C ILE A 130 9.05 15.93 4.84
N LEU A 131 9.65 17.03 5.32
CA LEU A 131 9.62 18.31 4.61
C LEU A 131 10.32 18.22 3.25
N LEU A 132 11.52 17.61 3.19
CA LEU A 132 12.25 17.38 1.94
C LEU A 132 11.48 16.47 0.98
N SER A 133 10.78 15.44 1.48
CA SER A 133 9.94 14.56 0.66
C SER A 133 8.70 15.27 0.11
N ILE A 134 8.05 16.13 0.90
CA ILE A 134 6.90 16.93 0.43
C ILE A 134 7.34 17.95 -0.61
N VAL A 135 8.45 18.66 -0.36
CA VAL A 135 9.05 19.61 -1.30
C VAL A 135 9.47 18.88 -2.58
N GLY A 136 10.17 17.74 -2.45
CA GLY A 136 10.56 16.90 -3.59
C GLY A 136 9.38 16.34 -4.37
N PHE A 137 8.30 15.93 -3.70
CA PHE A 137 7.08 15.47 -4.37
C PHE A 137 6.34 16.60 -5.08
N TYR A 138 6.18 17.76 -4.44
CA TYR A 138 5.41 18.88 -5.01
C TYR A 138 6.18 19.61 -6.13
N PHE A 139 7.48 19.83 -5.96
CA PHE A 139 8.32 20.45 -6.99
C PHE A 139 8.86 19.45 -8.01
N GLY A 140 9.10 18.19 -7.64
CA GLY A 140 9.56 17.15 -8.57
C GLY A 140 8.46 16.60 -9.49
N SER A 141 7.22 16.45 -8.99
CA SER A 141 6.08 16.06 -9.84
C SER A 141 5.60 17.19 -10.75
N ALA A 142 5.83 18.46 -10.37
CA ALA A 142 5.60 19.61 -11.24
C ALA A 142 6.54 19.61 -12.46
N THR A 143 7.77 19.11 -12.31
CA THR A 143 8.74 19.00 -13.41
C THR A 143 8.54 17.76 -14.28
N ALA A 144 7.93 16.69 -13.74
CA ALA A 144 7.64 15.45 -14.48
C ALA A 144 6.45 15.58 -15.45
N ARG A 145 5.71 16.69 -15.41
CA ARG A 145 4.72 17.03 -16.43
C ARG A 145 5.36 17.89 -17.53
N LYS A 146 6.27 17.28 -18.29
CA LYS A 146 6.69 17.74 -19.62
C LYS A 146 6.97 16.53 -20.50
#